data_AF-A0A482VUS9-F1
#
_entry.id   AF-A0A482VUS9-F1
#
_cell.length_a   1.000
_cell.length_b   1.000
_cell.length_c   1.000
_cell.angle_alpha   90.00
_cell.angle_beta   90.00
_cell.angle_gamma   90.00
#
_symmetry.space_group_name_H-M   'P 1'
#
loop_
_entity.id
_entity.type
_entity.pdbx_description
1 polymer ?
#
loop_
_entity_poly.entity_id
_entity_poly.type
_entity_poly.pdbx_seq_one_letter_code
_entity_poly.pdbx_strand_id
1 'polypeptide(L)'
;MAQKANSSDRKILSATLSKLAPTINITRTVGQILFEGYPDHLMKVANSMPFLPIENCPLGTNSRNGSVDYEGVFNMGTGKGTAFRKLYQWNYQTRSPYYQGNCGKVDGSAGDFLKPRPIDLNYDTFSSDL
;
A
#
# COMPACT_ATOMS: atom_id res chain seq x y z
N MET A 1 7.68 -15.23 6.93
CA MET A 1 7.50 -16.37 6.00
C MET A 1 6.04 -16.79 6.07
N ALA A 2 5.24 -16.58 5.03
CA ALA A 2 3.84 -16.99 5.03
C ALA A 2 3.76 -18.52 4.84
N GLN A 3 3.12 -19.24 5.76
CA GLN A 3 2.82 -20.66 5.59
C GLN A 3 1.85 -20.83 4.41
N LYS A 4 2.17 -21.72 3.47
CA LYS A 4 1.25 -22.08 2.39
C LYS A 4 0.10 -22.92 2.95
N ALA A 5 -1.12 -22.42 2.85
CA ALA A 5 -2.33 -23.18 3.17
C ALA A 5 -2.40 -24.47 2.33
N ASN A 6 -2.65 -25.60 2.98
CA ASN A 6 -2.75 -26.90 2.30
C ASN A 6 -4.14 -27.07 1.64
N SER A 7 -4.31 -28.08 0.79
CA SER A 7 -5.56 -28.33 0.06
C SER A 7 -6.79 -28.47 0.98
N SER A 8 -6.62 -29.00 2.20
CA SER A 8 -7.72 -29.11 3.18
C SER A 8 -8.13 -27.74 3.73
N ASP A 9 -7.17 -26.88 4.03
CA ASP A 9 -7.42 -25.51 4.53
C ASP A 9 -8.18 -24.69 3.49
N ARG A 10 -7.81 -24.83 2.20
CA ARG A 10 -8.53 -24.18 1.09
C ARG A 10 -9.99 -24.63 0.97
N LYS A 11 -10.26 -25.93 1.21
CA LYS A 11 -11.62 -26.48 1.20
C LYS A 11 -12.44 -25.95 2.37
N ILE A 12 -11.86 -25.90 3.57
CA ILE A 12 -12.50 -25.37 4.78
C ILE A 12 -12.81 -23.89 4.59
N LEU A 13 -11.84 -23.09 4.13
CA LEU A 13 -12.04 -21.66 3.86
C LEU A 13 -13.14 -21.43 2.83
N SER A 14 -13.13 -22.17 1.72
CA SER A 14 -14.15 -22.10 0.67
C SER A 14 -15.55 -22.37 1.24
N ALA A 15 -15.72 -23.46 1.99
CA ALA A 15 -17.00 -23.81 2.60
C ALA A 15 -17.49 -22.75 3.60
N THR A 16 -16.59 -22.16 4.39
CA THR A 16 -16.93 -21.07 5.31
C THR A 16 -17.33 -19.80 4.57
N LEU A 17 -16.59 -19.39 3.53
CA LEU A 17 -16.90 -18.20 2.73
C LEU A 17 -18.24 -18.33 2.03
N SER A 18 -18.55 -19.48 1.42
CA SER A 18 -19.85 -19.70 0.77
C SER A 18 -21.04 -19.60 1.74
N LYS A 19 -20.82 -19.83 3.04
CA LYS A 19 -21.86 -19.70 4.06
C LYS A 19 -21.99 -18.28 4.61
N LEU A 20 -20.86 -17.60 4.83
CA LEU A 20 -20.83 -16.29 5.50
C LEU A 20 -20.93 -15.09 4.55
N ALA A 21 -20.47 -15.26 3.30
CA ALA A 21 -20.49 -14.24 2.25
C ALA A 21 -21.20 -14.80 1.01
N PRO A 22 -22.54 -14.92 1.05
CA PRO A 22 -23.32 -15.43 -0.09
C PRO A 22 -23.28 -14.47 -1.29
N THR A 23 -22.96 -13.19 -1.06
CA THR A 23 -22.83 -12.17 -2.10
C THR A 23 -21.41 -11.60 -2.14
N ILE A 24 -21.00 -11.16 -3.32
CA ILE A 24 -19.71 -10.49 -3.55
C ILE A 24 -19.77 -8.98 -3.33
N ASN A 25 -20.98 -8.41 -3.22
CA ASN A 25 -21.21 -6.98 -3.09
C ASN A 25 -21.57 -6.60 -1.65
N ILE A 26 -21.10 -5.42 -1.26
CA ILE A 26 -21.43 -4.78 0.01
C ILE A 26 -21.75 -3.31 -0.25
N THR A 27 -22.54 -2.71 0.63
CA THR A 27 -22.85 -1.27 0.58
C THR A 27 -22.41 -0.64 1.90
N ARG A 28 -21.57 0.38 1.79
CA ARG A 28 -21.02 1.17 2.90
C ARG A 28 -21.00 2.63 2.50
N THR A 29 -20.88 3.51 3.48
CA THR A 29 -20.75 4.94 3.20
C THR A 29 -19.36 5.24 2.61
N VAL A 30 -19.25 6.35 1.88
CA VAL A 30 -17.94 6.84 1.41
C VAL A 30 -16.98 7.05 2.58
N GLY A 31 -17.49 7.56 3.71
CA GLY A 31 -16.71 7.74 4.95
C GLY A 31 -16.12 6.44 5.48
N GLN A 32 -16.91 5.37 5.52
CA GLN A 32 -16.46 4.06 5.98
C GLN A 32 -15.41 3.43 5.06
N ILE A 33 -15.53 3.62 3.75
CA ILE A 33 -14.58 3.06 2.78
C ILE A 33 -13.25 3.86 2.81
N LEU A 34 -13.32 5.19 2.86
CA LEU A 34 -12.15 6.06 2.67
C LEU A 34 -11.47 6.54 3.96
N PHE A 35 -12.17 6.66 5.08
CA PHE A 35 -11.63 7.40 6.24
C PHE A 35 -11.81 6.72 7.59
N GLU A 36 -12.96 6.11 7.85
CA GLU A 36 -13.26 5.54 9.17
C GLU A 36 -12.83 4.07 9.26
N GLY A 37 -12.92 3.37 8.14
CA GLY A 37 -12.91 1.92 8.11
C GLY A 37 -14.23 1.35 8.64
N TYR A 38 -14.43 0.04 8.48
CA TYR A 38 -15.58 -0.64 9.07
C TYR A 38 -15.21 -2.03 9.57
N PRO A 39 -15.84 -2.50 10.66
CA PRO A 39 -15.65 -3.87 11.13
C PRO A 39 -16.25 -4.84 10.13
N ASP A 40 -15.45 -5.83 9.73
CA ASP A 40 -15.85 -6.85 8.77
C ASP A 40 -15.93 -8.23 9.43
N HIS A 41 -17.03 -8.94 9.18
CA HIS A 41 -17.27 -10.25 9.79
C HIS A 41 -16.33 -11.33 9.26
N LEU A 42 -15.90 -11.22 7.99
CA LEU A 42 -14.94 -12.15 7.42
C LEU A 42 -13.56 -11.95 8.03
N MET A 43 -13.18 -10.72 8.36
CA MET A 43 -11.93 -10.46 9.09
C MET A 43 -11.94 -11.07 10.49
N LYS A 44 -13.07 -11.00 11.21
CA LYS A 44 -13.20 -11.67 12.53
C LYS A 44 -13.05 -13.18 12.43
N VAL A 45 -13.63 -13.79 11.40
CA VAL A 45 -13.52 -15.24 11.16
C VAL A 45 -12.14 -15.63 10.66
N ALA A 46 -11.50 -14.79 9.85
CA ALA A 46 -10.13 -15.01 9.43
C ALA A 46 -9.17 -15.01 10.63
N ASN A 47 -9.35 -14.09 11.58
CA ASN A 47 -8.56 -14.03 12.80
C ASN A 47 -8.76 -15.24 13.74
N SER A 48 -9.87 -15.98 13.63
CA SER A 48 -10.07 -17.22 14.39
C SER A 48 -9.49 -18.45 13.70
N MET A 49 -9.01 -18.33 12.46
CA MET A 49 -8.37 -19.41 11.71
C MET A 49 -6.84 -19.34 11.86
N PRO A 50 -6.21 -20.23 12.63
CA PRO A 50 -4.77 -20.14 12.95
C PRO A 50 -3.85 -20.31 11.73
N PHE A 51 -4.36 -20.86 10.62
CA PHE A 51 -3.61 -20.99 9.37
C PHE A 51 -3.63 -19.71 8.51
N LEU A 52 -4.38 -18.67 8.91
CA LEU A 52 -4.41 -17.36 8.27
C LEU A 52 -3.67 -16.35 9.17
N PRO A 53 -2.46 -15.89 8.78
CA PRO A 53 -1.73 -14.87 9.53
C PRO A 53 -2.30 -13.48 9.20
N ILE A 54 -3.58 -13.26 9.52
CA ILE A 54 -4.28 -12.01 9.26
C ILE A 54 -4.43 -11.29 10.60
N GLU A 55 -3.89 -10.08 10.70
CA GLU A 55 -4.15 -9.22 11.84
C GLU A 55 -5.54 -8.59 11.73
N ASN A 56 -6.19 -8.40 12.88
CA ASN A 56 -7.46 -7.69 12.98
C ASN A 56 -7.26 -6.21 12.62
N CYS A 57 -7.42 -5.88 11.35
CA CYS A 57 -7.40 -4.51 10.84
C CYS A 57 -8.78 -4.14 10.26
N PRO A 58 -9.35 -2.97 10.59
CA PRO A 58 -10.56 -2.49 9.92
C PRO A 58 -10.33 -2.37 8.41
N LEU A 59 -11.32 -2.73 7.59
CA LEU A 59 -11.22 -2.56 6.15
C LEU A 59 -11.46 -1.09 5.79
N GLY A 60 -10.51 -0.47 5.08
CA GLY A 60 -10.58 0.93 4.61
C GLY A 60 -9.22 1.64 4.68
N THR A 61 -9.12 2.88 4.19
CA THR A 61 -7.90 3.71 4.24
C THR A 61 -7.76 4.54 5.52
N ASN A 62 -8.30 4.03 6.62
CA ASN A 62 -8.54 4.82 7.84
C ASN A 62 -7.30 5.30 8.57
N SER A 63 -6.18 4.61 8.39
CA SER A 63 -4.94 4.89 9.12
C SER A 63 -4.01 5.85 8.35
N ARG A 64 -4.43 6.35 7.18
CA ARG A 64 -3.64 7.28 6.36
C ARG A 64 -3.67 8.72 6.86
N ASN A 65 -4.77 9.15 7.47
CA ASN A 65 -4.96 10.56 7.84
C ASN A 65 -3.99 10.99 8.95
N GLY A 66 -3.15 12.00 8.67
CA GLY A 66 -2.15 12.51 9.60
C GLY A 66 -1.01 11.53 9.92
N SER A 67 -0.83 10.50 9.08
CA SER A 67 0.20 9.49 9.26
C SER A 67 1.44 9.78 8.41
N VAL A 68 2.62 9.44 8.94
CA VAL A 68 3.88 9.44 8.18
C VAL A 68 4.18 8.05 7.61
N ASP A 69 3.70 6.99 8.28
CA ASP A 69 4.08 5.61 7.97
C ASP A 69 3.55 5.12 6.61
N TYR A 70 2.47 5.72 6.09
CA TYR A 70 1.87 5.32 4.82
C TYR A 70 2.61 5.87 3.59
N GLU A 71 3.01 7.14 3.61
CA GLU A 71 3.80 7.74 2.52
C GLU A 71 5.30 7.46 2.69
N GLY A 72 5.77 7.42 3.93
CA GLY A 72 7.16 7.22 4.29
C GLY A 72 8.00 8.49 4.27
N VAL A 73 9.31 8.31 4.38
CA VAL A 73 10.27 9.42 4.46
C VAL A 73 11.02 9.57 3.14
N PHE A 74 10.93 10.77 2.55
CA PHE A 74 11.62 11.12 1.31
C PHE A 74 12.88 11.93 1.60
N ASN A 75 14.03 11.48 1.07
CA ASN A 75 15.26 12.26 1.07
C ASN A 75 15.42 12.94 -0.29
N MET A 76 15.23 14.26 -0.32
CA MET A 76 15.21 15.05 -1.55
C MET A 76 16.27 16.14 -1.57
N GLY A 77 16.78 16.43 -2.77
CA GLY A 77 17.74 17.52 -2.97
C GLY A 77 17.09 18.90 -2.91
N THR A 78 17.72 19.80 -2.16
CA THR A 78 17.23 21.17 -1.91
C THR A 78 17.69 22.17 -2.96
N GLY A 79 18.60 21.79 -3.86
CA GLY A 79 19.22 22.71 -4.84
C GLY A 79 20.48 23.38 -4.32
N LYS A 80 20.74 23.35 -3.00
CA LYS A 80 21.99 23.84 -2.41
C LYS A 80 22.99 22.69 -2.31
N GLY A 81 23.93 22.63 -3.26
CA GLY A 81 24.94 21.55 -3.33
C GLY A 81 24.36 20.18 -3.70
N THR A 82 23.07 20.09 -4.03
CA THR A 82 22.38 18.88 -4.46
C THR A 82 21.45 19.21 -5.63
N ALA A 83 21.14 18.23 -6.47
CA ALA A 83 20.17 18.43 -7.55
C ALA A 83 18.78 18.71 -6.96
N PHE A 84 18.21 19.88 -7.27
CA PHE A 84 16.91 20.30 -6.76
C PHE A 84 15.81 19.30 -7.16
N ARG A 85 15.01 18.87 -6.16
CA ARG A 85 13.88 17.93 -6.26
C ARG A 85 14.23 16.48 -6.58
N LYS A 86 15.51 16.17 -6.79
CA LYS A 86 15.91 14.79 -7.01
C LYS A 86 15.65 13.99 -5.73
N LEU A 87 14.92 12.89 -5.86
CA LEU A 87 14.75 11.90 -4.82
C LEU A 87 15.99 11.00 -4.78
N TYR A 88 16.60 10.87 -3.62
CA TYR A 88 17.77 10.02 -3.41
C TYR A 88 17.39 8.72 -2.70
N GLN A 89 16.48 8.81 -1.72
CA GLN A 89 16.07 7.68 -0.91
C GLN A 89 14.59 7.80 -0.52
N TRP A 90 13.92 6.66 -0.45
CA TRP A 90 12.60 6.51 0.14
C TRP A 90 12.72 5.47 1.25
N ASN A 91 12.25 5.81 2.45
CA ASN A 91 12.40 4.99 3.66
C ASN A 91 13.84 4.49 3.87
N TYR A 92 14.80 5.40 3.72
CA TYR A 92 16.24 5.17 3.88
C TYR A 92 16.85 4.17 2.87
N GLN A 93 16.11 3.81 1.81
CA GLN A 93 16.57 2.90 0.77
C GLN A 93 16.63 3.61 -0.60
N THR A 94 17.63 3.27 -1.40
CA THR A 94 17.80 3.74 -2.79
C THR A 94 17.07 2.83 -3.80
N ARG A 95 16.51 1.72 -3.32
CA ARG A 95 15.78 0.73 -4.12
C ARG A 95 14.65 0.13 -3.30
N SER A 96 13.50 -0.04 -3.92
CA SER A 96 12.36 -0.82 -3.44
C SER A 96 12.68 -2.33 -3.42
N PRO A 97 12.34 -3.06 -2.35
CA PRO A 97 12.50 -4.51 -2.28
C PRO A 97 11.47 -5.27 -3.11
N TYR A 98 10.44 -4.60 -3.63
CA TYR A 98 9.30 -5.24 -4.31
C TYR A 98 9.58 -5.57 -5.78
N TYR A 99 10.50 -4.86 -6.42
CA TYR A 99 10.83 -5.03 -7.83
C TYR A 99 12.31 -5.35 -8.06
N GLN A 100 12.59 -6.22 -9.01
CA GLN A 100 13.95 -6.61 -9.38
C GLN A 100 14.55 -5.66 -10.44
N GLY A 101 15.88 -5.64 -10.52
CA GLY A 101 16.59 -4.86 -11.54
C GLY A 101 16.24 -3.37 -11.48
N ASN A 102 16.19 -2.71 -12.64
CA ASN A 102 15.97 -1.27 -12.71
C ASN A 102 14.59 -0.83 -12.22
N CYS A 103 13.58 -1.72 -12.22
CA CYS A 103 12.22 -1.40 -11.78
C CYS A 103 12.12 -1.13 -10.28
N GLY A 104 13.09 -1.58 -9.47
CA GLY A 104 13.12 -1.26 -8.05
C GLY A 104 13.77 0.09 -7.73
N LYS A 105 14.34 0.81 -8.70
CA LYS A 105 15.12 2.02 -8.41
C LYS A 105 14.23 3.13 -7.84
N VAL A 106 14.66 3.76 -6.75
CA VAL A 106 14.07 5.00 -6.25
C VAL A 106 14.83 6.14 -6.93
N ASP A 107 14.20 6.82 -7.89
CA ASP A 107 14.80 7.90 -8.67
C ASP A 107 13.72 8.87 -9.20
N GLY A 108 14.14 9.97 -9.81
CA GLY A 108 13.22 11.01 -10.29
C GLY A 108 12.89 12.02 -9.19
N SER A 109 11.68 12.54 -9.20
CA SER A 109 11.16 13.48 -8.20
C SER A 109 9.94 12.92 -7.48
N ALA A 110 9.60 13.46 -6.32
CA ALA A 110 8.40 13.08 -5.55
C ALA A 110 7.07 13.58 -6.16
N GLY A 111 7.03 13.92 -7.46
CA GLY A 111 5.79 14.32 -8.16
C GLY A 111 5.35 15.76 -7.94
N ASP A 112 5.37 16.26 -6.69
CA ASP A 112 4.76 17.56 -6.34
C ASP A 112 5.58 18.78 -6.77
N PHE A 113 6.89 18.59 -6.90
CA PHE A 113 7.78 19.67 -7.30
C PHE A 113 8.05 19.59 -8.80
N LEU A 114 7.37 20.41 -9.59
CA LEU A 114 7.55 20.47 -11.06
C LEU A 114 8.55 21.57 -11.47
N LYS A 115 9.11 21.44 -12.69
CA LYS A 115 9.97 22.47 -13.32
C LYS A 115 9.15 23.71 -13.70
N PRO A 116 9.57 24.95 -13.34
CA PRO A 116 8.79 26.15 -13.65
C PRO A 116 8.63 26.55 -15.13
N ARG A 117 9.41 26.01 -16.10
CA ARG A 117 9.46 26.50 -17.51
C ARG A 117 9.98 25.42 -18.51
N PRO A 118 9.73 25.54 -19.84
CA PRO A 118 8.88 24.59 -20.56
C PRO A 118 9.60 23.38 -21.22
N ILE A 119 8.90 22.24 -21.13
CA ILE A 119 8.91 21.04 -21.99
C ILE A 119 10.21 20.20 -21.99
N ASP A 120 10.47 19.55 -20.85
CA ASP A 120 10.86 18.14 -20.92
C ASP A 120 9.55 17.35 -20.99
N LEU A 121 9.25 16.71 -22.14
CA LEU A 121 8.08 15.83 -22.28
C LEU A 121 8.21 14.57 -21.42
N ASN A 122 9.44 14.23 -21.02
CA ASN A 122 9.75 13.09 -20.18
C ASN A 122 10.22 13.58 -18.82
N TYR A 123 9.39 13.31 -17.81
CA TYR A 123 9.70 13.63 -16.43
C TYR A 123 9.47 12.38 -15.58
N ASP A 124 10.55 11.90 -14.97
CA ASP A 124 10.50 10.73 -14.10
C ASP A 124 10.03 11.14 -12.70
N THR A 125 8.94 10.50 -12.26
CA THR A 125 8.41 10.64 -10.91
C THR A 125 8.44 9.31 -10.19
N PHE A 126 8.64 9.41 -8.88
CA PHE A 126 8.45 8.32 -7.95
C PHE A 126 7.14 8.54 -7.20
N SER A 127 6.30 7.52 -7.16
CA SER A 127 5.10 7.48 -6.32
C SER A 127 5.25 6.32 -5.35
N SER A 128 5.15 6.61 -4.05
CA SER A 128 5.19 5.57 -3.01
C SER A 128 3.94 4.69 -2.98
N ASP A 129 2.85 5.14 -3.61
CA ASP A 129 1.57 4.43 -3.69
C ASP A 129 1.47 3.48 -4.90
N LEU A 130 2.39 3.55 -5.88
CA LEU A 130 2.41 2.75 -7.12
C LEU A 130 3.58 1.73 -7.11
#